data_AF-A0A2M6YR10-F1
#
_entry.id   AF-A0A2M6YR10-F1
#
_cell.length_a   1.000
_cell.length_b   1.000
_cell.length_c   1.000
_cell.angle_alpha   90.00
_cell.angle_beta   90.00
_cell.angle_gamma   90.00
#
_symmetry.space_group_name_H-M   'P 1'
#
loop_
_entity.id
_entity.type
_entity.pdbx_description
1 polymer ?
#
loop_
_entity_poly.entity_id
_entity_poly.type
_entity_poly.pdbx_seq_one_letter_code
_entity_poly.pdbx_strand_id
1 'polypeptide(L)'
;MPNNKNPKYDLEERTAKFGEEVIKFANKIPKNPITISIIGQLVDAGTSVGANYCEADDAESKEEARILWQEAKKLNLIFNSITNKSKNKVS
;
A
#
# COMPACT_ATOMS: atom_id res chain seq x y z
N MET A 1 -25.68 17.02 8.19
CA MET A 1 -26.36 15.72 7.99
C MET A 1 -25.66 14.69 8.88
N PRO A 2 -26.37 13.84 9.65
CA PRO A 2 -25.69 12.91 10.54
C PRO A 2 -25.06 11.78 9.72
N ASN A 3 -23.75 11.62 9.91
CA ASN A 3 -22.89 10.65 9.26
C ASN A 3 -23.21 9.26 9.83
N ASN A 4 -23.92 8.42 9.06
CA ASN A 4 -24.19 7.03 9.44
C ASN A 4 -22.96 6.16 9.11
N LYS A 5 -21.86 6.35 9.86
CA LYS A 5 -20.72 5.43 9.82
C LYS A 5 -21.11 4.17 10.58
N ASN A 6 -21.49 3.12 9.86
CA ASN A 6 -21.63 1.79 10.43
C ASN A 6 -20.21 1.31 10.85
N PRO A 7 -19.88 1.24 12.15
CA PRO A 7 -18.50 1.04 12.64
C PRO A 7 -17.89 -0.30 12.21
N LYS A 8 -18.70 -1.19 11.65
CA LYS A 8 -18.29 -2.52 11.18
C LYS A 8 -17.42 -2.49 9.92
N TYR A 9 -17.38 -1.38 9.17
CA TYR A 9 -16.70 -1.28 7.87
C TYR A 9 -15.91 0.02 7.67
N ASP A 10 -15.23 0.53 8.70
CA ASP A 10 -14.31 1.66 8.53
C ASP A 10 -13.03 1.18 7.81
N LEU A 11 -13.04 1.27 6.48
CA LEU A 11 -11.92 0.85 5.63
C LEU A 11 -10.75 1.85 5.73
N GLU A 12 -11.03 3.12 6.01
CA GLU A 12 -10.02 4.15 6.26
C GLU A 12 -9.17 3.76 7.47
N GLU A 13 -9.82 3.51 8.61
CA GLU A 13 -9.13 3.11 9.84
C GLU A 13 -8.38 1.78 9.66
N ARG A 14 -8.96 0.82 8.94
CA ARG A 14 -8.34 -0.49 8.71
C ARG A 14 -7.10 -0.41 7.82
N THR A 15 -7.14 0.40 6.76
CA THR A 15 -6.00 0.57 5.86
C THR A 15 -4.89 1.40 6.50
N ALA A 16 -5.24 2.40 7.33
CA ALA A 16 -4.28 3.13 8.15
C ALA A 16 -3.56 2.21 9.15
N LYS A 17 -4.30 1.40 9.92
CA LYS A 17 -3.71 0.41 10.84
C LYS A 17 -2.82 -0.60 10.13
N PHE A 18 -3.20 -1.05 8.94
CA PHE A 18 -2.36 -1.94 8.14
C PHE A 18 -1.02 -1.29 7.79
N GLY A 19 -1.01 -0.05 7.30
CA GLY A 19 0.22 0.70 7.03
C GLY A 19 1.09 0.88 8.28
N GLU A 20 0.48 1.18 9.43
CA GLU A 20 1.17 1.28 10.71
C GLU A 20 1.86 -0.03 11.12
N GLU A 21 1.16 -1.17 10.99
CA GLU A 21 1.73 -2.48 11.29
C GLU A 21 2.86 -2.87 10.33
N VAL A 22 2.77 -2.49 9.05
CA VAL A 22 3.87 -2.67 8.08
C VAL A 22 5.11 -1.89 8.51
N ILE A 23 4.96 -0.64 8.95
CA ILE A 23 6.07 0.19 9.45
C ILE A 23 6.67 -0.43 10.72
N LYS A 24 5.83 -0.86 11.67
CA LYS A 24 6.29 -1.54 12.91
C LYS A 24 7.04 -2.83 12.60
N PHE A 25 6.57 -3.60 11.62
CA PHE A 25 7.25 -4.81 11.16
C PHE A 25 8.60 -4.48 10.50
N ALA A 26 8.62 -3.52 9.58
CA ALA A 26 9.83 -3.07 8.90
C ALA A 26 10.92 -2.62 9.88
N ASN A 27 10.55 -1.94 10.97
CA ASN A 27 11.48 -1.52 12.02
C ASN A 27 12.14 -2.69 12.78
N LYS A 28 11.55 -3.89 12.77
CA LYS A 28 12.11 -5.08 13.41
C LYS A 28 13.10 -5.83 12.52
N ILE A 29 13.17 -5.50 11.23
CA ILE A 29 14.03 -6.20 10.27
C ILE A 29 15.50 -5.76 10.47
N PRO A 30 16.45 -6.70 10.65
CA PRO A 30 17.88 -6.37 10.70
C PRO A 30 18.33 -5.67 9.42
N LYS A 31 19.00 -4.53 9.58
CA LYS A 31 19.40 -3.66 8.47
C LYS A 31 20.77 -4.10 7.94
N ASN A 32 20.80 -4.44 6.66
CA ASN A 32 22.01 -4.72 5.89
C ASN A 32 21.81 -4.18 4.45
N PRO A 33 22.86 -4.15 3.61
CA PRO A 33 22.78 -3.57 2.27
C PRO A 33 21.66 -4.16 1.38
N ILE A 34 21.23 -5.39 1.63
CA ILE A 34 20.14 -6.05 0.90
C ILE A 34 18.80 -5.64 1.50
N THR A 35 18.64 -5.73 2.83
CA THR A 35 17.35 -5.49 3.49
C THR A 35 16.93 -4.03 3.48
N ILE A 36 17.86 -3.07 3.43
CA ILE A 36 17.53 -1.64 3.39
C ILE A 36 16.65 -1.28 2.17
N SER A 37 16.98 -1.82 0.99
CA SER A 37 16.19 -1.58 -0.23
C SER A 37 14.80 -2.23 -0.15
N ILE A 38 14.74 -3.43 0.42
CA ILE A 38 13.49 -4.19 0.56
C ILE A 38 12.57 -3.54 1.62
N ILE A 39 13.14 -2.99 2.70
CA ILE A 39 12.39 -2.29 3.75
C ILE A 39 11.66 -1.08 3.16
N GLY A 40 12.34 -0.24 2.36
CA GLY A 40 11.70 0.91 1.72
C GLY A 40 10.56 0.49 0.80
N GLN A 41 10.82 -0.48 -0.07
CA GLN A 41 9.83 -1.09 -0.95
C GLN A 41 8.61 -1.62 -0.19
N LEU A 42 8.82 -2.33 0.92
CA LEU A 42 7.75 -2.89 1.74
C LEU A 42 6.89 -1.79 2.38
N VAL A 43 7.53 -0.75 2.91
CA VAL A 43 6.82 0.38 3.53
C VAL A 43 6.00 1.13 2.49
N ASP A 44 6.58 1.46 1.33
CA ASP A 44 5.88 2.17 0.25
C ASP A 44 4.67 1.37 -0.26
N ALA A 45 4.84 0.06 -0.47
CA ALA A 45 3.74 -0.81 -0.88
C ALA A 45 2.64 -0.89 0.19
N GLY A 46 3.00 -1.03 1.46
CA GLY A 46 2.05 -1.13 2.57
C GLY A 46 1.23 0.16 2.79
N THR A 47 1.88 1.32 2.76
CA THR A 47 1.23 2.62 2.98
C THR A 47 0.39 3.08 1.78
N SER A 48 0.77 2.68 0.56
CA SER A 48 -0.02 2.99 -0.65
C SER A 48 -1.45 2.46 -0.59
N VAL A 49 -1.72 1.39 0.16
CA VAL A 49 -3.07 0.82 0.30
C VAL A 49 -4.03 1.81 0.96
N GLY A 50 -3.57 2.53 2.00
CA GLY A 50 -4.36 3.56 2.66
C GLY A 50 -4.55 4.80 1.79
N ALA A 51 -3.48 5.27 1.15
CA ALA A 51 -3.54 6.41 0.24
C ALA A 51 -4.53 6.18 -0.91
N ASN A 52 -4.42 5.03 -1.59
CA ASN A 52 -5.35 4.66 -2.67
C ASN A 52 -6.79 4.54 -2.20
N TYR A 53 -7.02 4.14 -0.94
CA TYR A 53 -8.37 4.06 -0.38
C TYR A 53 -8.94 5.46 -0.13
N CYS A 54 -8.19 6.35 0.51
CA CYS A 54 -8.61 7.75 0.73
C CYS A 54 -8.95 8.44 -0.59
N GLU A 55 -8.11 8.27 -1.62
CA GLU A 55 -8.37 8.84 -2.94
C GLU A 55 -9.62 8.25 -3.61
N ALA A 56 -9.91 6.97 -3.40
CA ALA A 56 -11.12 6.34 -3.93
C ALA A 56 -12.39 6.71 -3.16
N ASP A 57 -12.28 7.02 -1.86
CA ASP A 57 -13.40 7.50 -1.03
C ASP A 57 -13.77 8.95 -1.37
N ASP A 58 -12.76 9.76 -1.75
CA ASP A 58 -12.93 11.13 -2.23
C ASP A 58 -13.31 11.22 -3.73
N ALA A 59 -13.30 10.11 -4.47
CA ALA A 59 -13.66 10.09 -5.89
C ALA A 59 -15.16 10.34 -6.09
N GLU A 60 -15.51 11.39 -6.82
CA GLU A 60 -16.90 11.79 -7.05
C GLU A 60 -17.62 10.89 -8.08
N SER A 61 -16.85 10.10 -8.86
CA SER A 61 -17.40 9.22 -9.88
C SER A 61 -16.77 7.82 -9.92
N LYS A 62 -17.55 6.83 -10.39
CA LYS A 62 -17.07 5.45 -10.62
C LYS A 62 -15.91 5.37 -11.62
N GLU A 63 -15.80 6.34 -12.52
CA GLU A 63 -14.72 6.38 -13.51
C GLU A 63 -13.41 6.82 -12.86
N GLU A 64 -13.45 7.82 -11.97
CA GLU A 64 -12.28 8.27 -11.21
C GLU A 64 -11.74 7.15 -10.29
N ALA A 65 -12.62 6.48 -9.55
CA ALA A 65 -12.23 5.32 -8.74
C ALA A 65 -11.59 4.20 -9.59
N ARG A 66 -12.04 4.00 -10.83
CA ARG A 66 -11.48 3.01 -11.77
C ARG A 66 -10.07 3.43 -12.24
N ILE A 67 -9.83 4.71 -12.48
CA ILE A 67 -8.52 5.24 -12.86
C ILE A 67 -7.52 5.04 -11.72
N LEU A 68 -7.88 5.45 -10.50
CA LEU A 68 -7.05 5.28 -9.31
C LEU A 68 -6.72 3.80 -9.05
N TRP A 69 -7.71 2.91 -9.22
CA TRP A 69 -7.48 1.47 -9.10
C TRP A 69 -6.54 0.92 -10.18
N GLN A 70 -6.60 1.44 -11.42
CA GLN A 70 -5.64 1.07 -12.46
C GLN A 70 -4.23 1.58 -12.17
N GLU A 71 -4.09 2.77 -11.58
CA GLU A 71 -2.79 3.31 -11.16
C GLU A 71 -2.18 2.49 -10.02
N ALA A 72 -2.97 2.17 -8.98
CA ALA A 72 -2.56 1.26 -7.92
C ALA A 72 -2.11 -0.12 -8.47
N LYS A 73 -2.83 -0.64 -9.47
CA LYS A 73 -2.48 -1.91 -10.14
C LYS A 73 -1.18 -1.80 -10.94
N LYS A 74 -0.94 -0.68 -11.63
CA LYS A 74 0.34 -0.40 -12.31
C LYS A 74 1.49 -0.30 -11.32
N LEU A 75 1.30 0.37 -10.19
CA LEU A 75 2.29 0.47 -9.12
C LEU A 75 2.66 -0.92 -8.58
N ASN A 76 1.66 -1.78 -8.35
CA ASN A 76 1.86 -3.16 -7.93
C ASN A 76 2.62 -4.01 -8.99
N LEU A 77 2.33 -3.83 -10.28
CA LEU A 77 3.07 -4.50 -11.36
C LEU A 77 4.53 -4.05 -11.44
N ILE A 78 4.82 -2.77 -11.25
CA ILE A 78 6.18 -2.23 -11.20
C ILE A 78 6.92 -2.79 -9.98
N PHE A 79 6.25 -2.82 -8.82
CA PHE A 79 6.77 -3.43 -7.60
C PHE A 79 7.11 -4.91 -7.79
N ASN A 80 6.22 -5.68 -8.41
CA ASN A 80 6.45 -7.09 -8.73
C ASN A 80 7.59 -7.30 -9.73
N SER A 81 7.74 -6.40 -10.71
CA SER A 81 8.85 -6.42 -11.66
C SER A 81 10.20 -6.18 -10.96
N ILE A 82 10.26 -5.21 -10.04
CA ILE A 82 11.46 -4.89 -9.27
C ILE A 82 11.82 -6.05 -8.33
N THR A 83 10.84 -6.58 -7.60
CA THR A 83 11.07 -7.69 -6.66
C THR A 83 11.45 -8.98 -7.38
N ASN A 84 10.82 -9.31 -8.52
CA ASN A 84 11.21 -10.49 -9.32
C ASN A 84 12.59 -10.34 -9.95
N LYS A 85 12.98 -9.14 -10.41
CA LYS A 85 14.35 -8.87 -10.86
C LYS A 85 15.37 -9.00 -9.72
N SER A 86 14.99 -8.65 -8.49
CA SER A 86 15.84 -8.85 -7.32
C SER A 86 16.02 -10.31 -6.94
N LYS A 87 15.01 -11.17 -7.14
CA LYS A 87 15.10 -12.62 -6.91
C LYS A 87 16.00 -13.34 -7.92
N ASN A 88 16.03 -12.88 -9.17
CA ASN A 88 16.83 -13.49 -10.24
C ASN A 88 18.32 -13.09 -10.26
N LYS A 89 18.75 -12.15 -9.40
CA LYS A 89 20.15 -11.74 -9.27
C LYS A 89 20.94 -12.51 -8.20
N VAL A 90 20.30 -13.44 -7.50
CA VAL A 90 20.88 -14.26 -6.42
C VAL A 90 21.13 -15.71 -6.88
N SER A 91 21.17 -15.96 -8.20
CA SER A 91 21.50 -17.25 -8.81
C SER A 91 22.83 -17.20 -9.55
#